data_AF-A0A356B2R2-F1
#
_entry.id   AF-A0A356B2R2-F1
#
_cell.length_a   1.000
_cell.length_b   1.000
_cell.length_c   1.000
_cell.angle_alpha   90.00
_cell.angle_beta   90.00
_cell.angle_gamma   90.00
#
_symmetry.space_group_name_H-M   'P 1'
#
loop_
_entity.id
_entity.type
_entity.pdbx_description
1 polymer ?
#
loop_
_entity_poly.entity_id
_entity_poly.type
_entity_poly.pdbx_seq_one_letter_code
_entity_poly.pdbx_strand_id
1 'polypeptide(L)'
;MKCISFWHDRLCQGKRIPIIGGSDFHRFSNYAAPGFPTTWVYSMSRGQTDLLNALRQGHCFVTYQPDAPIMDITCNQSHMGDAVAYEPGLSVIFNYTSVKTGDIIKILSSSGLEKEITSATSGNLTVEIKAEQKKFYRTELYRNLLPGFPPMLCMISNPIYLNL
;
A
#
# COMPACT_ATOMS: atom_id res chain seq x y z
N MET A 1 -7.66 -2.93 -13.55
CA MET A 1 -8.65 -2.66 -12.47
C MET A 1 -9.10 -1.20 -12.56
N LYS A 2 -10.36 -0.94 -12.96
CA LYS A 2 -10.87 0.44 -13.18
C LYS A 2 -10.96 1.28 -11.90
N CYS A 3 -11.31 0.67 -10.76
CA CYS A 3 -11.41 1.36 -9.47
C CYS A 3 -10.08 1.90 -8.96
N ILE A 4 -9.00 1.13 -9.08
CA ILE A 4 -7.65 1.55 -8.67
C ILE A 4 -7.13 2.67 -9.57
N SER A 5 -7.36 2.57 -10.88
CA SER A 5 -7.03 3.65 -11.81
C SER A 5 -7.77 4.94 -11.44
N PHE A 6 -9.08 4.86 -11.21
CA PHE A 6 -9.88 6.00 -10.77
C PHE A 6 -9.35 6.61 -9.45
N TRP A 7 -9.04 5.77 -8.46
CA TRP A 7 -8.51 6.22 -7.18
C TRP A 7 -7.15 6.90 -7.36
N HIS A 8 -6.23 6.30 -8.13
CA HIS A 8 -4.95 6.89 -8.44
C HIS A 8 -5.08 8.25 -9.14
N ASP A 9 -6.01 8.39 -10.09
CA ASP A 9 -6.29 9.67 -10.76
C ASP A 9 -6.76 10.74 -9.77
N ARG A 10 -7.57 10.37 -8.77
CA ARG A 10 -7.96 11.29 -7.69
C ARG A 10 -6.75 11.71 -6.85
N LEU A 11 -5.83 10.80 -6.54
CA LEU A 11 -4.58 11.13 -5.84
C LEU A 11 -3.72 12.11 -6.65
N CYS A 12 -3.57 11.88 -7.96
CA CYS A 12 -2.81 12.76 -8.87
C CYS A 12 -3.40 14.18 -8.92
N GLN A 13 -4.72 14.29 -8.78
CA GLN A 13 -5.45 15.56 -8.65
C GLN A 13 -5.31 16.22 -7.25
N GLY A 14 -4.52 15.63 -6.35
CA GLY A 14 -4.27 16.15 -5.01
C GLY A 14 -5.34 15.77 -3.99
N LYS A 15 -6.27 14.88 -4.33
CA LYS A 15 -7.22 14.35 -3.34
C LYS A 15 -6.49 13.38 -2.40
N ARG A 16 -6.77 13.48 -1.11
CA ARG A 16 -6.24 12.56 -0.09
C ARG A 16 -7.36 11.65 0.37
N ILE A 17 -7.62 10.60 -0.40
CA ILE A 17 -8.72 9.65 -0.14
C ILE A 17 -8.10 8.32 0.28
N PRO A 18 -8.17 7.94 1.57
CA PRO A 18 -7.69 6.65 2.00
C PRO A 18 -8.42 5.50 1.31
N ILE A 19 -7.66 4.50 0.83
CA ILE A 19 -8.23 3.22 0.40
C ILE A 19 -8.44 2.33 1.62
N ILE A 20 -9.58 1.64 1.64
CA ILE A 20 -9.92 0.57 2.58
C ILE A 20 -10.52 -0.60 1.79
N GLY A 21 -10.44 -1.79 2.37
CA GLY A 21 -11.03 -3.02 1.81
C GLY A 21 -11.73 -3.83 2.90
N GLY A 22 -12.86 -4.43 2.55
CA GLY A 22 -13.58 -5.37 3.41
C GLY A 22 -14.20 -6.47 2.57
N SER A 23 -14.33 -7.65 3.18
CA SER A 23 -14.79 -8.86 2.48
C SER A 23 -16.25 -8.85 2.07
N ASP A 24 -17.03 -7.90 2.58
CA ASP A 24 -18.48 -7.86 2.41
C ASP A 24 -19.12 -9.25 2.70
N PHE A 25 -18.73 -9.82 3.84
CA PHE A 25 -19.00 -11.22 4.12
C PHE A 25 -20.47 -11.44 4.47
N HIS A 26 -21.15 -12.23 3.64
CA HIS A 26 -22.55 -12.62 3.85
C HIS A 26 -22.72 -14.10 4.20
N ARG A 27 -21.82 -14.97 3.68
CA ARG A 27 -21.78 -16.42 3.93
C ARG A 27 -20.45 -17.00 3.45
N PHE A 28 -20.05 -18.13 4.00
CA PHE A 28 -18.89 -18.88 3.51
C PHE A 28 -19.13 -19.41 2.09
N SER A 29 -18.12 -19.27 1.23
CA SER A 29 -18.05 -19.92 -0.09
C SER A 29 -16.59 -20.06 -0.51
N ASN A 30 -16.31 -20.76 -1.61
CA ASN A 30 -14.95 -21.03 -2.08
C ASN A 30 -14.09 -19.77 -2.31
N TYR A 31 -14.71 -18.59 -2.41
CA TYR A 31 -14.02 -17.30 -2.64
C TYR A 31 -14.49 -16.18 -1.71
N ALA A 32 -15.23 -16.51 -0.65
CA ALA A 32 -15.70 -15.53 0.33
C ALA A 32 -15.45 -16.03 1.74
N ALA A 33 -14.53 -15.35 2.43
CA ALA A 33 -14.26 -15.52 3.85
C ALA A 33 -14.07 -14.14 4.49
N PRO A 34 -14.30 -14.00 5.80
CA PRO A 34 -13.99 -12.76 6.50
C PRO A 34 -12.52 -12.36 6.29
N GLY A 35 -12.28 -11.10 5.94
CA GLY A 35 -10.92 -10.57 5.70
C GLY A 35 -10.37 -10.77 4.27
N PHE A 36 -11.22 -11.04 3.28
CA PHE A 36 -10.83 -11.11 1.88
C PHE A 36 -11.56 -10.02 1.06
N PRO A 37 -11.04 -8.78 0.95
CA PRO A 37 -9.73 -8.30 1.39
C PRO A 37 -9.66 -7.87 2.88
N THR A 38 -8.43 -7.70 3.38
CA THR A 38 -8.10 -7.24 4.74
C THR A 38 -7.55 -5.83 4.70
N THR A 39 -8.07 -4.94 5.55
CA THR A 39 -7.45 -3.64 5.84
C THR A 39 -6.56 -3.78 7.08
N TRP A 40 -5.28 -3.46 6.94
CA TRP A 40 -4.32 -3.35 8.03
C TRP A 40 -4.23 -1.92 8.49
N VAL A 41 -4.33 -1.67 9.79
CA VAL A 41 -4.38 -0.33 10.37
C VAL A 41 -3.22 -0.15 11.34
N TYR A 42 -2.43 0.91 11.13
CA TYR A 42 -1.43 1.37 12.07
C TYR A 42 -2.09 2.40 13.00
N SER A 43 -2.43 1.98 14.21
CA SER A 43 -3.13 2.81 15.20
C SER A 43 -2.42 2.81 16.55
N MET A 44 -2.57 3.89 17.30
CA MET A 44 -1.96 4.03 18.64
C MET A 44 -2.50 3.01 19.65
N SER A 45 -3.73 2.53 19.45
CA SER A 45 -4.31 1.43 20.23
C SER A 45 -5.33 0.65 19.41
N ARG A 46 -5.88 -0.41 20.02
CA ARG A 46 -7.01 -1.20 19.48
C ARG A 46 -8.38 -0.59 19.81
N GLY A 47 -8.40 0.60 20.42
CA GLY A 47 -9.64 1.33 20.73
C GLY A 47 -10.31 1.87 19.49
N GLN A 48 -11.65 1.95 19.51
CA GLN A 48 -12.45 2.39 18.37
C GLN A 48 -12.03 3.77 17.85
N THR A 49 -11.80 4.73 18.75
CA THR A 49 -11.40 6.10 18.38
C THR A 49 -10.08 6.12 17.63
N ASP A 50 -9.07 5.40 18.13
CA ASP A 50 -7.74 5.37 17.51
C ASP A 50 -7.75 4.66 16.16
N LEU A 51 -8.51 3.57 16.04
CA LEU A 51 -8.71 2.88 14.76
C LEU A 51 -9.37 3.79 13.73
N LEU A 52 -10.43 4.49 14.10
CA LEU A 52 -11.11 5.42 13.19
C LEU A 52 -10.23 6.62 12.82
N ASN A 53 -9.41 7.11 13.76
CA ASN A 53 -8.48 8.20 13.50
C ASN A 53 -7.38 7.78 12.52
N ALA A 54 -6.79 6.61 12.71
CA ALA A 54 -5.78 6.04 11.82
C ALA A 54 -6.35 5.83 10.40
N LEU A 55 -7.55 5.24 10.29
CA LEU A 55 -8.22 5.04 9.01
C LEU A 55 -8.50 6.37 8.27
N ARG A 56 -8.95 7.40 8.97
CA ARG A 56 -9.20 8.73 8.38
C ARG A 56 -7.92 9.41 7.90
N GLN A 57 -6.81 9.19 8.62
CA GLN A 57 -5.49 9.71 8.25
C GLN A 57 -4.84 8.89 7.12
N GLY A 58 -5.38 7.72 6.80
CA GLY A 58 -4.80 6.84 5.79
C GLY A 58 -3.60 6.04 6.29
N HIS A 59 -3.47 5.87 7.61
CA HIS A 59 -2.48 5.00 8.26
C HIS A 59 -2.89 3.52 8.11
N CYS A 60 -3.12 3.09 6.87
CA CYS A 60 -3.57 1.76 6.55
C CYS A 60 -3.19 1.33 5.13
N PHE A 61 -3.19 0.03 4.91
CA PHE A 61 -3.05 -0.59 3.60
C PHE A 61 -4.01 -1.77 3.47
N VAL A 62 -4.20 -2.25 2.25
CA VAL A 62 -5.14 -3.34 1.95
C VAL A 62 -4.37 -4.52 1.38
N THR A 63 -4.64 -5.71 1.89
CA THR A 63 -4.18 -6.97 1.31
C THR A 63 -5.34 -7.82 0.82
N TYR A 64 -5.09 -8.72 -0.13
CA TYR A 64 -6.12 -9.63 -0.64
C TYR A 64 -6.59 -10.66 0.40
N GLN A 65 -5.74 -10.98 1.38
CA GLN A 65 -6.03 -11.89 2.49
C GLN A 65 -5.19 -11.57 3.75
N PRO A 66 -5.53 -12.11 4.93
CA PRO A 66 -4.84 -11.79 6.18
C PRO A 66 -3.39 -12.30 6.29
N ASP A 67 -2.98 -13.32 5.55
CA ASP A 67 -1.61 -13.88 5.54
C ASP A 67 -0.77 -13.40 4.34
N ALA A 68 -1.25 -12.38 3.64
CA ALA A 68 -0.50 -11.68 2.61
C ALA A 68 0.66 -10.84 3.22
N PRO A 69 1.59 -10.32 2.39
CA PRO A 69 2.66 -9.44 2.87
C PRO A 69 2.13 -8.24 3.67
N ILE A 70 2.81 -7.92 4.76
CA ILE A 70 2.58 -6.71 5.56
C ILE A 70 3.61 -5.67 5.14
N MET A 71 3.28 -4.40 5.26
CA MET A 71 4.18 -3.34 4.81
C MET A 71 4.08 -2.06 5.64
N ASP A 72 5.12 -1.23 5.56
CA ASP A 72 5.09 0.16 6.03
C ASP A 72 5.84 1.10 5.06
N ILE A 73 5.37 2.35 4.93
CA ILE A 73 6.07 3.42 4.21
C ILE A 73 6.49 4.43 5.26
N THR A 74 7.78 4.74 5.33
CA THR A 74 8.29 5.78 6.21
C THR A 74 9.08 6.83 5.46
N CYS A 75 9.01 8.05 5.98
CA CYS A 75 9.85 9.16 5.56
C CYS A 75 10.13 10.03 6.78
N ASN A 76 11.38 10.08 7.22
CA ASN A 76 11.75 10.59 8.55
C ASN A 76 10.95 9.88 9.66
N GLN A 77 10.15 10.62 10.44
CA GLN A 77 9.29 10.11 11.51
C GLN A 77 7.83 9.89 11.06
N SER A 78 7.53 10.16 9.79
CA SER A 78 6.18 10.05 9.23
C SER A 78 5.95 8.69 8.58
N HIS A 79 4.70 8.25 8.60
CA HIS A 79 4.26 6.96 8.06
C HIS A 79 3.31 7.15 6.85
N MET A 80 2.90 6.04 6.22
CA MET A 80 1.88 6.05 5.17
C MET A 80 0.64 6.83 5.65
N GLY A 81 0.04 7.65 4.78
CA GLY A 81 -1.07 8.56 5.10
C GLY A 81 -0.64 9.97 5.50
N ASP A 82 0.55 10.13 6.08
CA ASP A 82 1.08 11.43 6.48
C ASP A 82 1.54 12.29 5.30
N ALA A 83 1.77 13.57 5.57
CA ALA A 83 2.35 14.52 4.63
C ALA A 83 3.66 15.10 5.20
N VAL A 84 4.73 15.02 4.40
CA VAL A 84 6.07 15.50 4.76
C VAL A 84 6.42 16.71 3.89
N ALA A 85 7.05 17.74 4.46
CA ALA A 85 7.60 18.83 3.64
C ALA A 85 8.71 18.29 2.73
N TYR A 86 8.64 18.59 1.43
CA TYR A 86 9.69 18.16 0.51
C TYR A 86 10.97 18.98 0.71
N GLU A 87 12.09 18.28 0.84
CA GLU A 87 13.43 18.86 0.84
C GLU A 87 14.37 18.01 -0.02
N PRO A 88 15.33 18.60 -0.74
CA PRO A 88 16.33 17.84 -1.47
C PRO A 88 17.08 16.84 -0.58
N GLY A 89 17.19 15.59 -1.04
CA GLY A 89 17.86 14.53 -0.29
C GLY A 89 16.95 13.69 0.61
N LEU A 90 15.66 14.04 0.70
CA LEU A 90 14.65 13.25 1.40
C LEU A 90 14.56 11.83 0.81
N SER A 91 14.39 10.83 1.67
CA SER A 91 14.23 9.42 1.28
C SER A 91 12.90 8.87 1.74
N VAL A 92 12.22 8.13 0.87
CA VAL A 92 11.03 7.33 1.20
C VAL A 92 11.45 5.87 1.26
N ILE A 93 11.18 5.24 2.40
CA ILE A 93 11.55 3.85 2.69
C ILE A 93 10.28 3.01 2.69
N PHE A 94 10.30 1.94 1.90
CA PHE A 94 9.24 0.94 1.86
C PHE A 94 9.76 -0.34 2.49
N ASN A 95 9.13 -0.78 3.57
CA ASN A 95 9.45 -2.01 4.25
C ASN A 95 8.33 -3.03 4.00
N TYR A 96 8.69 -4.23 3.58
CA TYR A 96 7.77 -5.33 3.35
C TYR A 96 8.22 -6.54 4.16
N THR A 97 7.27 -7.30 4.70
CA THR A 97 7.52 -8.59 5.36
C THR A 97 6.73 -9.68 4.67
N SER A 98 7.23 -10.92 4.72
CA SER A 98 6.60 -12.10 4.11
C SER A 98 6.39 -11.98 2.58
N VAL A 99 7.27 -11.24 1.90
CA VAL A 99 7.37 -11.25 0.43
C VAL A 99 7.78 -12.65 -0.02
N LYS A 100 7.27 -13.11 -1.16
CA LYS A 100 7.63 -14.39 -1.77
C LYS A 100 8.51 -14.16 -2.99
N THR A 101 9.36 -15.14 -3.29
CA THR A 101 10.13 -15.16 -4.54
C THR A 101 9.17 -15.04 -5.73
N GLY A 102 9.49 -14.14 -6.66
CA GLY A 102 8.66 -13.85 -7.83
C GLY A 102 7.57 -12.80 -7.61
N ASP A 103 7.37 -12.28 -6.40
CA ASP A 103 6.49 -11.13 -6.18
C ASP A 103 7.01 -9.91 -6.96
N ILE A 104 6.09 -9.17 -7.56
CA ILE A 104 6.37 -7.96 -8.33
C ILE A 104 5.88 -6.76 -7.52
N ILE A 105 6.81 -5.93 -7.09
CA ILE A 105 6.55 -4.72 -6.31
C ILE A 105 6.68 -3.52 -7.22
N LYS A 106 5.65 -2.66 -7.22
CA LYS A 106 5.59 -1.44 -8.00
C LYS A 106 5.46 -0.25 -7.06
N ILE A 107 6.42 0.66 -7.11
CA ILE A 107 6.33 1.95 -6.43
C ILE A 107 5.84 2.98 -7.44
N LEU A 108 4.77 3.69 -7.08
CA LEU A 108 4.10 4.67 -7.93
C LEU A 108 4.07 6.05 -7.26
N SER A 109 4.15 7.09 -8.06
CA SER A 109 3.98 8.48 -7.64
C SER A 109 2.87 9.17 -8.44
N SER A 110 2.71 10.49 -8.23
CA SER A 110 1.86 11.33 -9.08
C SER A 110 2.29 11.40 -10.56
N SER A 111 3.49 10.93 -10.91
CA SER A 111 4.01 10.88 -12.28
C SER A 111 3.91 9.47 -12.91
N GLY A 112 3.38 8.48 -12.20
CA GLY A 112 3.26 7.10 -12.68
C GLY A 112 4.20 6.13 -11.96
N LEU A 113 4.71 5.13 -12.69
CA LEU A 113 5.60 4.10 -12.15
C LEU A 113 7.02 4.65 -11.93
N GLU A 114 7.50 4.61 -10.70
CA GLU A 114 8.84 5.06 -10.33
C GLU A 114 9.84 3.91 -10.23
N LYS A 115 9.38 2.73 -9.79
CA LYS A 115 10.23 1.54 -9.68
C LYS A 115 9.40 0.27 -9.75
N GLU A 116 9.93 -0.74 -10.44
CA GLU A 116 9.41 -2.11 -10.44
C GLU A 116 10.52 -3.08 -10.04
N ILE A 117 10.21 -3.98 -9.10
CA ILE A 117 11.17 -4.95 -8.56
C ILE A 117 10.50 -6.32 -8.52
N THR A 118 11.18 -7.33 -9.05
CA THR A 118 10.80 -8.72 -8.83
C THR A 118 11.64 -9.29 -7.69
N SER A 119 10.99 -9.80 -6.64
CA SER A 119 11.70 -10.34 -5.48
C SER A 119 12.44 -11.62 -5.85
N ALA A 120 13.76 -11.62 -5.69
CA ALA A 120 14.59 -12.81 -5.95
C ALA A 120 14.45 -13.87 -4.84
N THR A 121 14.17 -13.43 -3.61
CA THR A 121 14.06 -14.29 -2.42
C THR A 121 12.75 -14.04 -1.69
N SER A 122 12.38 -15.00 -0.83
CA SER A 122 11.27 -14.83 0.10
C SER A 122 11.78 -14.26 1.42
N GLY A 123 10.99 -13.43 2.10
CA GLY A 123 11.35 -12.82 3.37
C GLY A 123 11.03 -11.34 3.44
N ASN A 124 11.85 -10.61 4.19
CA ASN A 124 11.74 -9.16 4.32
C ASN A 124 12.46 -8.47 3.16
N LEU A 125 11.89 -7.36 2.72
CA LEU A 125 12.47 -6.53 1.67
C LEU A 125 12.33 -5.06 2.04
N THR A 126 13.41 -4.31 1.90
CA THR A 126 13.40 -2.86 2.05
C THR A 126 13.77 -2.22 0.72
N VAL A 127 13.01 -1.21 0.31
CA VAL A 127 13.27 -0.44 -0.90
C VAL A 127 13.34 1.03 -0.52
N GLU A 128 14.44 1.69 -0.85
CA GLU A 128 14.58 3.13 -0.72
C GLU A 128 14.38 3.81 -2.09
N ILE A 129 13.65 4.92 -2.08
CA ILE A 129 13.53 5.86 -3.19
C ILE A 129 13.99 7.23 -2.69
N LYS A 130 14.89 7.88 -3.44
CA LYS A 130 15.16 9.31 -3.24
C LYS A 130 13.93 10.09 -3.69
N ALA A 131 13.34 10.84 -2.78
CA ALA A 131 12.17 11.64 -3.08
C ALA A 131 12.54 12.73 -4.08
N GLU A 132 11.68 12.90 -5.07
CA GLU A 132 11.69 14.03 -5.99
C GLU A 132 10.46 14.90 -5.71
N GLN A 133 10.26 15.95 -6.50
CA GLN A 133 9.07 16.82 -6.41
C GLN A 133 7.79 16.13 -6.93
N LYS A 134 7.40 15.03 -6.28
CA LYS A 134 6.18 14.26 -6.54
C LYS A 134 5.17 14.53 -5.43
N LYS A 135 3.88 14.51 -5.73
CA LYS A 135 2.84 14.80 -4.70
C LYS A 135 2.71 13.69 -3.65
N PHE A 136 3.05 12.46 -4.01
CA PHE A 136 2.97 11.30 -3.14
C PHE A 136 3.81 10.15 -3.69
N TYR A 137 4.06 9.16 -2.84
CA TYR A 137 4.47 7.82 -3.24
C TYR A 137 3.58 6.75 -2.58
N ARG A 138 3.26 5.69 -3.31
CA ARG A 138 2.50 4.51 -2.85
C ARG A 138 3.08 3.25 -3.46
N THR A 139 2.67 2.09 -2.97
CA THR A 139 3.13 0.82 -3.50
C THR A 139 2.00 -0.18 -3.77
N GLU A 140 2.24 -1.05 -4.73
CA GLU A 140 1.45 -2.23 -5.07
C GLU A 140 2.34 -3.47 -5.10
N LEU A 141 1.84 -4.60 -4.60
CA LEU A 141 2.51 -5.90 -4.74
C LEU A 141 1.60 -6.85 -5.51
N TYR A 142 2.14 -7.43 -6.57
CA TYR A 142 1.48 -8.42 -7.41
C TYR A 142 2.14 -9.79 -7.22
N ARG A 143 1.32 -10.84 -7.19
CA ARG A 143 1.79 -12.22 -7.04
C ARG A 143 1.13 -13.12 -8.07
N ASN A 144 1.91 -14.03 -8.64
CA ASN A 144 1.36 -15.11 -9.44
C ASN A 144 0.77 -16.18 -8.51
N LEU A 145 -0.54 -16.16 -8.30
CA LEU A 145 -1.24 -17.12 -7.44
C LEU A 145 -1.76 -18.34 -8.22
N LEU A 146 -1.90 -18.25 -9.55
CA LEU A 146 -2.48 -19.29 -10.40
C LEU A 146 -1.61 -19.49 -11.65
N PRO A 147 -1.08 -20.71 -11.89
CA PRO A 147 -0.31 -21.01 -13.09
C PRO A 147 -1.06 -20.65 -14.37
N GLY A 148 -0.38 -19.96 -15.30
CA GLY A 148 -0.96 -19.55 -16.59
C GLY A 148 -1.84 -18.29 -16.55
N PHE A 149 -2.04 -17.68 -15.39
CA PHE A 149 -2.76 -16.40 -15.26
C PHE A 149 -1.80 -15.24 -14.98
N PRO A 150 -2.19 -14.00 -15.33
CA PRO A 150 -1.44 -12.82 -14.93
C PRO A 150 -1.32 -12.68 -13.40
N PRO A 151 -0.23 -12.08 -12.88
CA PRO A 151 -0.12 -11.77 -11.46
C PRO A 151 -1.30 -10.95 -10.95
N MET A 152 -1.82 -11.33 -9.78
CA MET A 152 -2.93 -10.63 -9.13
C MET A 152 -2.40 -9.61 -8.12
N LEU A 153 -3.11 -8.50 -7.96
CA LEU A 153 -2.80 -7.51 -6.94
C LEU A 153 -3.10 -8.09 -5.56
N CYS A 154 -2.06 -8.26 -4.76
CA CYS A 154 -2.13 -8.85 -3.43
C CYS A 154 -2.03 -7.81 -2.30
N MET A 155 -1.48 -6.63 -2.57
CA MET A 155 -1.35 -5.57 -1.58
C MET A 155 -1.32 -4.21 -2.26
N ILE A 156 -1.98 -3.22 -1.66
CA ILE A 156 -1.95 -1.83 -2.08
C ILE A 156 -1.91 -0.93 -0.85
N SER A 157 -0.98 0.03 -0.84
CA SER A 157 -0.80 0.96 0.28
C SER A 157 -1.60 2.24 0.08
N ASN A 158 -1.96 2.91 1.18
CA ASN A 158 -2.16 4.35 1.10
C ASN A 158 -0.83 5.06 0.81
N PRO A 159 -0.87 6.28 0.24
CA PRO A 159 0.34 7.02 -0.08
C PRO A 159 0.95 7.68 1.16
N ILE A 160 2.26 7.89 1.15
CA ILE A 160 2.87 9.01 1.88
C ILE A 160 2.87 10.23 0.96
N TYR A 161 2.46 11.39 1.46
CA TYR A 161 2.35 12.62 0.68
C TYR A 161 3.56 13.51 0.90
N LEU A 162 3.91 14.29 -0.14
CA LEU A 162 4.91 15.34 -0.03
C LEU A 162 4.24 16.70 -0.28
N ASN A 163 4.47 17.64 0.62
CA ASN A 163 4.09 19.04 0.44
C ASN A 163 5.22 19.73 -0.32
N LEU A 164 4.92 20.09 -1.56
CA LEU A 164 5.83 20.77 -2.49
C LEU A 164 5.79 22.29 -2.31
#